data_AF-A0A4U6T940-F1
#
_entry.id   AF-A0A4U6T940-F1
#
_cell.length_a   1.000
_cell.length_b   1.000
_cell.length_c   1.000
_cell.angle_alpha   90.00
_cell.angle_beta   90.00
_cell.angle_gamma   90.00
#
_symmetry.space_group_name_H-M   'P 1'
#
loop_
_entity.id
_entity.type
_entity.pdbx_description
1 polymer ?
#
loop_
_entity_poly.entity_id
_entity_poly.type
_entity_poly.pdbx_seq_one_letter_code
_entity_poly.pdbx_strand_id
1 'polypeptide(L)'
;MGFIHRRTSKQTSKVKTLLELALSRLTVASRPRLARKSISRSDVAQLLALGHLDRALHRAEQVMEEDNMLEAFNIIELYCNRLIEHAKQLDKPHECGEDIREAAAGIMFAAGWCGDLPELLFARTVLANKFGGDFATMAKEGSGVVNPMLVWKLSGNKRNMEHKKKVVKEIAAENNIQVDFSEFPEVVEQNGRDNAPHQNKLSHEAIYQMDMDESSESDSDHSASHNEDPCDISTSDGSNDGQLEQKKVTACTRR
;
A
#
# COMPACT_ATOMS: atom_id res chain seq x y z
N MET A 1 -11.46 -3.06 43.36
CA MET A 1 -11.74 -2.18 42.21
C MET A 1 -10.52 -1.84 41.32
N GLY A 2 -9.31 -2.38 41.55
CA GLY A 2 -8.08 -1.93 40.82
C GLY A 2 -7.74 -2.62 39.49
N PHE A 3 -8.42 -3.69 39.09
CA PHE A 3 -8.00 -4.50 37.94
C PHE A 3 -8.38 -3.94 36.57
N ILE A 4 -9.53 -3.26 36.47
CA ILE A 4 -10.05 -2.73 35.20
C ILE A 4 -9.23 -1.52 34.75
N HIS A 5 -8.95 -0.58 35.66
CA HIS A 5 -8.20 0.64 35.37
C HIS A 5 -6.73 0.37 34.98
N ARG A 6 -6.10 -0.66 35.57
CA ARG A 6 -4.74 -1.08 35.19
C ARG A 6 -4.68 -1.66 33.78
N ARG A 7 -5.74 -2.37 33.33
CA ARG A 7 -5.79 -2.97 31.99
C ARG A 7 -6.00 -1.91 30.90
N THR A 8 -6.85 -0.92 31.14
CA THR A 8 -7.11 0.17 30.19
C THR A 8 -5.88 1.05 30.01
N SER A 9 -5.21 1.42 31.10
CA SER A 9 -3.99 2.24 31.08
C SER A 9 -2.85 1.56 30.29
N LYS A 10 -2.67 0.24 30.46
CA LYS A 10 -1.68 -0.54 29.68
C LYS A 10 -2.03 -0.63 28.19
N GLN A 11 -3.32 -0.60 27.83
CA GLN A 11 -3.73 -0.56 26.42
C GLN A 11 -3.54 0.84 25.81
N THR A 12 -3.75 1.88 26.58
CA THR A 12 -3.55 3.27 26.15
C THR A 12 -2.09 3.56 25.84
N SER A 13 -1.16 3.14 26.70
CA SER A 13 0.27 3.27 26.43
C SER A 13 0.68 2.50 25.16
N LYS A 14 0.15 1.29 24.97
CA LYS A 14 0.38 0.51 23.75
C LYS A 14 -0.12 1.21 22.48
N VAL A 15 -1.35 1.71 22.48
CA VAL A 15 -1.90 2.46 21.33
C VAL A 15 -1.03 3.66 21.03
N LYS A 16 -0.67 4.44 22.05
CA LYS A 16 0.20 5.61 21.88
C LYS A 16 1.53 5.23 21.19
N THR A 17 2.23 4.21 21.69
CA THR A 17 3.49 3.75 21.08
C THR A 17 3.28 3.25 19.64
N LEU A 18 2.18 2.53 19.36
CA LEU A 18 1.87 2.09 18.00
C LEU A 18 1.63 3.26 17.05
N LEU A 19 0.93 4.30 17.49
CA LEU A 19 0.68 5.50 16.69
C LEU A 19 1.96 6.30 16.44
N GLU A 20 2.85 6.43 17.43
CA GLU A 20 4.17 7.06 17.25
C GLU A 20 5.05 6.31 16.23
N LEU A 21 5.02 4.99 16.26
CA LEU A 21 5.68 4.15 15.25
C LEU A 21 5.01 4.29 13.88
N ALA A 22 3.68 4.35 13.81
CA ALA A 22 2.94 4.56 12.57
C ALA A 22 3.32 5.90 11.91
N LEU A 23 3.44 6.99 12.69
CA LEU A 23 3.92 8.29 12.18
C LEU A 23 5.32 8.19 11.58
N SER A 24 6.23 7.52 12.29
CA SER A 24 7.60 7.31 11.81
C SER A 24 7.60 6.54 10.48
N ARG A 25 6.77 5.49 10.38
CA ARG A 25 6.66 4.64 9.19
C ARG A 25 5.94 5.33 8.04
N LEU A 26 4.97 6.21 8.31
CA LEU A 26 4.24 6.98 7.31
C LEU A 26 5.20 7.73 6.39
N THR A 27 6.21 8.40 6.97
CA THR A 27 7.22 9.14 6.21
C THR A 27 8.02 8.25 5.24
N VAL A 28 8.26 7.00 5.62
CA VAL A 28 8.95 6.01 4.78
C VAL A 28 8.00 5.44 3.73
N ALA A 29 6.75 5.15 4.10
CA ALA A 29 5.71 4.60 3.23
C ALA A 29 5.28 5.59 2.12
N SER A 30 5.36 6.90 2.37
CA SER A 30 5.06 7.93 1.36
C SER A 30 6.06 7.94 0.20
N ARG A 31 7.33 7.59 0.43
CA ARG A 31 8.39 7.64 -0.60
C ARG A 31 8.11 6.79 -1.83
N PRO A 32 7.82 5.47 -1.70
CA PRO A 32 7.51 4.65 -2.88
C PRO A 32 6.21 5.10 -3.59
N ARG A 33 5.25 5.69 -2.86
CA ARG A 33 4.00 6.23 -3.43
C ARG A 33 4.27 7.46 -4.29
N LEU A 34 5.10 8.38 -3.81
CA LEU A 34 5.58 9.54 -4.58
C LEU A 34 6.33 9.10 -5.84
N ALA A 35 7.20 8.07 -5.73
CA ALA A 35 7.93 7.54 -6.87
C ALA A 35 6.98 6.96 -7.93
N ARG A 36 6.01 6.11 -7.53
CA ARG A 36 5.01 5.56 -8.45
C ARG A 36 4.14 6.65 -9.08
N LYS A 37 3.72 7.66 -8.32
CA LYS A 37 3.00 8.83 -8.85
C LYS A 37 3.81 9.52 -9.95
N SER A 38 5.10 9.77 -9.70
CA SER A 38 5.99 10.42 -10.68
C SER A 38 6.18 9.57 -11.94
N ILE A 39 6.37 8.26 -11.78
CA ILE A 39 6.51 7.33 -12.91
C ILE A 39 5.23 7.33 -13.74
N SER A 40 4.07 7.13 -13.12
CA SER A 40 2.78 7.15 -13.82
C SER A 40 2.52 8.49 -14.51
N ARG A 41 2.92 9.62 -13.93
CA ARG A 41 2.81 10.94 -14.58
C ARG A 41 3.68 11.02 -15.85
N SER A 42 4.92 10.53 -15.79
CA SER A 42 5.80 10.46 -16.96
C SER A 42 5.22 9.54 -18.04
N ASP A 43 4.67 8.41 -17.64
CA ASP A 43 4.07 7.44 -18.56
C ASP A 43 2.83 8.00 -19.26
N VAL A 44 2.00 8.81 -18.56
CA VAL A 44 0.91 9.55 -19.21
C VAL A 44 1.46 10.49 -20.29
N ALA A 45 2.48 11.29 -19.98
CA ALA A 45 3.05 12.23 -20.94
C ALA A 45 3.60 11.51 -22.20
N GLN A 46 4.31 10.39 -22.01
CA GLN A 46 4.83 9.57 -23.11
C GLN A 46 3.70 8.97 -23.96
N LEU A 47 2.66 8.43 -23.32
CA LEU A 47 1.50 7.86 -24.04
C LEU A 47 0.76 8.92 -24.84
N LEU A 48 0.63 10.13 -24.32
CA LEU A 48 0.03 11.26 -25.05
C LEU A 48 0.87 11.67 -26.25
N ALA A 49 2.20 11.70 -26.13
CA ALA A 49 3.09 12.01 -27.25
C ALA A 49 2.99 10.96 -28.38
N LEU A 50 2.68 9.71 -28.04
CA LEU A 50 2.43 8.62 -28.99
C LEU A 50 0.99 8.59 -29.53
N GLY A 51 0.10 9.48 -29.07
CA GLY A 51 -1.32 9.50 -29.47
C GLY A 51 -2.18 8.40 -28.84
N HIS A 52 -1.70 7.72 -27.81
CA HIS A 52 -2.43 6.63 -27.13
C HIS A 52 -3.31 7.15 -25.98
N LEU A 53 -4.37 7.89 -26.30
CA LEU A 53 -5.22 8.56 -25.30
C LEU A 53 -5.90 7.60 -24.32
N ASP A 54 -6.43 6.46 -24.78
CA ASP A 54 -7.09 5.47 -23.92
C ASP A 54 -6.13 4.94 -22.83
N ARG A 55 -4.91 4.57 -23.25
CA ARG A 55 -3.85 4.11 -22.33
C ARG A 55 -3.41 5.22 -21.40
N ALA A 56 -3.34 6.45 -21.88
CA ALA A 56 -3.01 7.61 -21.05
C ALA A 56 -4.09 7.87 -19.98
N LEU A 57 -5.37 7.70 -20.31
CA LEU A 57 -6.49 7.78 -19.35
C LEU A 57 -6.42 6.68 -18.29
N HIS A 58 -6.11 5.44 -18.69
CA HIS A 58 -5.89 4.36 -17.74
C HIS A 58 -4.69 4.66 -16.83
N ARG A 59 -3.59 5.19 -17.38
CA ARG A 59 -2.44 5.56 -16.58
C ARG A 59 -2.69 6.75 -15.65
N ALA A 60 -3.54 7.70 -16.06
CA ALA A 60 -3.96 8.82 -15.21
C ALA A 60 -4.77 8.35 -14.00
N GLU A 61 -5.51 7.24 -14.10
CA GLU A 61 -6.15 6.61 -12.94
C GLU A 61 -5.13 6.21 -11.87
N GLN A 62 -3.99 5.62 -12.27
CA GLN A 62 -2.92 5.29 -11.32
C GLN A 62 -2.32 6.54 -10.67
N VAL A 63 -2.18 7.64 -11.41
CA VAL A 63 -1.74 8.92 -10.83
C VAL A 63 -2.70 9.38 -9.73
N MET A 64 -4.01 9.27 -9.98
CA MET A 64 -5.05 9.62 -9.01
C MET A 64 -5.04 8.68 -7.79
N GLU A 65 -4.85 7.37 -7.98
CA GLU A 65 -4.78 6.40 -6.89
C GLU A 65 -3.61 6.69 -5.94
N GLU A 66 -2.42 6.95 -6.49
CA GLU A 66 -1.24 7.28 -5.68
C GLU A 66 -1.40 8.63 -4.97
N ASP A 67 -2.02 9.62 -5.62
CA ASP A 67 -2.29 10.92 -5.01
C ASP A 67 -3.33 10.83 -3.88
N ASN A 68 -4.42 10.11 -4.10
CA ASN A 68 -5.44 9.87 -3.09
C ASN A 68 -4.87 9.12 -1.87
N MET A 69 -3.97 8.17 -2.10
CA MET A 69 -3.30 7.45 -1.02
C MET A 69 -2.37 8.37 -0.21
N LEU A 70 -1.62 9.26 -0.87
CA LEU A 70 -0.78 10.26 -0.20
C LEU A 70 -1.62 11.26 0.61
N GLU A 71 -2.75 11.73 0.08
CA GLU A 71 -3.66 12.58 0.84
C GLU A 71 -4.28 11.86 2.05
N ALA A 72 -4.66 10.59 1.90
CA ALA A 72 -5.15 9.78 3.00
C ALA A 72 -4.07 9.58 4.08
N PHE A 73 -2.79 9.45 3.70
CA PHE A 73 -1.68 9.45 4.66
C PHE A 73 -1.63 10.73 5.50
N ASN A 74 -1.87 11.90 4.91
CA ASN A 74 -1.91 13.16 5.67
C ASN A 74 -3.06 13.17 6.69
N ILE A 75 -4.24 12.66 6.32
CA ILE A 75 -5.39 12.54 7.25
C ILE A 75 -5.07 11.55 8.38
N ILE A 76 -4.44 10.41 8.05
CA ILE A 76 -4.02 9.41 9.03
C ILE A 76 -2.99 10.02 10.00
N GLU A 77 -2.05 10.83 9.51
CA GLU A 77 -1.06 11.54 10.33
C GLU A 77 -1.75 12.43 11.36
N LEU A 78 -2.72 13.23 10.91
CA LEU A 78 -3.53 14.10 11.76
C LEU A 78 -4.24 13.30 12.87
N TYR A 79 -4.84 12.16 12.51
CA TYR A 79 -5.52 11.30 13.48
C TYR A 79 -4.58 10.62 14.48
N CYS A 80 -3.42 10.14 14.03
CA CYS A 80 -2.38 9.63 14.91
C CYS A 80 -1.99 10.69 15.95
N ASN A 81 -1.68 11.92 15.50
CA ASN A 81 -1.32 13.02 16.39
C ASN A 81 -2.44 13.36 17.39
N ARG A 82 -3.69 13.46 16.91
CA ARG A 82 -4.87 13.75 17.76
C ARG A 82 -5.03 12.70 18.86
N LEU A 83 -4.91 11.42 18.53
CA LEU A 83 -5.05 10.33 19.50
C LEU A 83 -3.87 10.26 20.48
N ILE A 84 -2.65 10.61 20.04
CA ILE A 84 -1.47 10.68 20.90
C ILE A 84 -1.60 11.82 21.91
N GLU A 85 -2.01 13.01 21.47
CA GLU A 85 -2.23 14.19 22.31
C GLU A 85 -3.30 13.91 23.39
N HIS A 86 -4.39 13.27 22.97
CA HIS A 86 -5.55 12.97 23.82
C HIS A 86 -5.55 11.54 24.39
N ALA A 87 -4.39 10.87 24.44
CA ALA A 87 -4.32 9.44 24.80
C ALA A 87 -4.98 9.12 26.14
N LYS A 88 -4.90 10.01 27.14
CA LYS A 88 -5.54 9.81 28.46
C LYS A 88 -7.06 9.64 28.36
N GLN A 89 -7.72 10.28 27.40
CA GLN A 89 -9.16 10.15 27.20
C GLN A 89 -9.55 8.78 26.65
N LEU A 90 -8.63 8.06 26.00
CA LEU A 90 -8.85 6.68 25.55
C LEU A 90 -8.99 5.66 26.69
N ASP A 91 -8.66 6.03 27.93
CA ASP A 91 -8.99 5.20 29.10
C ASP A 91 -10.48 5.24 29.45
N LYS A 92 -11.19 6.26 28.96
CA LYS A 92 -12.61 6.48 29.19
C LYS A 92 -13.34 6.74 27.87
N PRO A 93 -13.52 5.70 27.03
CA PRO A 93 -14.05 5.83 25.67
C PRO A 93 -15.46 6.44 25.59
N HIS A 94 -16.26 6.34 26.66
CA HIS A 94 -17.59 6.95 26.76
C HIS A 94 -17.57 8.46 27.07
N GLU A 95 -16.44 8.99 27.57
CA GLU A 95 -16.23 10.41 27.84
C GLU A 95 -15.45 11.10 26.68
N CYS A 96 -15.10 10.37 25.62
CA CYS A 96 -14.40 10.94 24.46
C CYS A 96 -15.32 11.85 23.65
N GLY A 97 -14.83 13.06 23.36
CA GLY A 97 -15.46 13.97 22.40
C GLY A 97 -15.47 13.40 20.98
N GLU A 98 -16.28 14.02 20.12
CA GLU A 98 -16.51 13.58 18.74
C GLU A 98 -15.20 13.49 17.94
N ASP A 99 -14.31 14.48 18.03
CA ASP A 99 -13.03 14.49 17.32
C ASP A 99 -12.15 13.27 17.61
N ILE A 100 -12.13 12.79 18.86
CA ILE A 100 -11.31 11.64 19.28
C ILE A 100 -11.95 10.36 18.77
N ARG A 101 -13.29 10.29 18.78
CA ARG A 101 -14.02 9.16 18.21
C ARG A 101 -13.86 9.11 16.71
N GLU A 102 -13.90 10.25 16.01
CA GLU A 102 -13.64 10.34 14.58
C GLU A 102 -12.22 9.87 14.25
N ALA A 103 -11.22 10.36 14.98
CA ALA A 103 -9.83 9.94 14.77
C ALA A 103 -9.65 8.44 15.03
N ALA A 104 -10.24 7.89 16.10
CA ALA A 104 -10.20 6.46 16.39
C ALA A 104 -10.87 5.63 15.30
N ALA A 105 -12.06 6.03 14.85
CA ALA A 105 -12.78 5.37 13.76
C ALA A 105 -11.98 5.46 12.44
N GLY A 106 -11.38 6.61 12.15
CA GLY A 106 -10.53 6.83 10.97
C GLY A 106 -9.30 5.93 10.93
N ILE A 107 -8.57 5.79 12.05
CA ILE A 107 -7.45 4.84 12.15
C ILE A 107 -7.94 3.39 11.97
N MET A 108 -9.06 3.04 12.59
CA MET A 108 -9.65 1.72 12.46
C MET A 108 -10.09 1.43 11.02
N PHE A 109 -10.60 2.41 10.29
CA PHE A 109 -10.94 2.28 8.88
C PHE A 109 -9.66 2.11 8.03
N ALA A 110 -8.72 3.04 8.15
CA ALA A 110 -7.49 3.12 7.36
C ALA A 110 -6.60 1.87 7.43
N ALA A 111 -6.57 1.19 8.58
CA ALA A 111 -5.80 -0.03 8.81
C ALA A 111 -6.14 -1.20 7.86
N GLY A 112 -7.18 -1.11 7.03
CA GLY A 112 -7.60 -2.15 6.09
C GLY A 112 -7.07 -1.89 4.68
N TRP A 113 -6.69 -0.65 4.44
CA TRP A 113 -6.20 -0.14 3.16
C TRP A 113 -4.68 0.02 3.18
N CYS A 114 -4.11 0.31 4.35
CA CYS A 114 -2.70 0.61 4.51
C CYS A 114 -1.89 -0.64 4.91
N GLY A 115 -1.65 -1.56 3.96
CA GLY A 115 -0.81 -2.74 4.20
C GLY A 115 0.65 -2.41 4.58
N ASP A 116 1.14 -1.25 4.15
CA ASP A 116 2.48 -0.75 4.44
C ASP A 116 2.66 -0.27 5.91
N LEU A 117 1.55 -0.17 6.67
CA LEU A 117 1.48 0.34 8.04
C LEU A 117 0.88 -0.71 9.00
N PRO A 118 1.61 -1.79 9.32
CA PRO A 118 1.12 -2.84 10.21
C PRO A 118 0.78 -2.32 11.62
N GLU A 119 1.39 -1.22 12.06
CA GLU A 119 1.11 -0.57 13.34
C GLU A 119 -0.36 -0.14 13.46
N LEU A 120 -0.97 0.32 12.35
CA LEU A 120 -2.38 0.69 12.32
C LEU A 120 -3.29 -0.53 12.51
N LEU A 121 -2.91 -1.70 11.98
CA LEU A 121 -3.65 -2.94 12.18
C LEU A 121 -3.66 -3.35 13.66
N PHE A 122 -2.51 -3.26 14.33
CA PHE A 122 -2.43 -3.49 15.78
C PHE A 122 -3.20 -2.44 16.57
N ALA A 123 -3.11 -1.16 16.18
CA ALA A 123 -3.86 -0.07 16.81
C ALA A 123 -5.37 -0.30 16.71
N ARG A 124 -5.87 -0.73 15.54
CA ARG A 124 -7.28 -1.11 15.33
C ARG A 124 -7.72 -2.16 16.34
N THR A 125 -6.94 -3.21 16.57
CA THR A 125 -7.30 -4.26 17.53
C THR A 125 -7.41 -3.71 18.95
N VAL A 126 -6.52 -2.82 19.36
CA VAL A 126 -6.58 -2.24 20.70
C VAL A 126 -7.73 -1.22 20.83
N LEU A 127 -7.99 -0.42 19.79
CA LEU A 127 -9.12 0.52 19.75
C LEU A 127 -10.46 -0.22 19.76
N ALA A 128 -10.61 -1.32 19.02
CA ALA A 128 -11.81 -2.16 19.06
C ALA A 128 -12.09 -2.70 20.47
N ASN A 129 -11.05 -3.13 21.20
CA ASN A 129 -11.18 -3.56 22.59
C ASN A 129 -11.61 -2.44 23.55
N LYS A 130 -11.33 -1.18 23.22
CA LYS A 130 -11.68 -0.01 24.03
C LYS A 130 -13.08 0.51 23.72
N PHE A 131 -13.39 0.74 22.45
CA PHE A 131 -14.65 1.35 22.02
C PHE A 131 -15.78 0.33 21.79
N GLY A 132 -15.46 -0.96 21.75
CA GLY A 132 -16.43 -2.04 21.58
C GLY A 132 -16.57 -2.52 20.13
N GLY A 133 -17.21 -3.68 19.96
CA GLY A 133 -17.37 -4.36 18.67
C GLY A 133 -18.25 -3.60 17.68
N ASP A 134 -19.34 -2.99 18.14
CA ASP A 134 -20.26 -2.23 17.28
C ASP A 134 -19.56 -1.01 16.67
N PHE A 135 -18.81 -0.28 17.50
CA PHE A 135 -17.98 0.83 17.04
C PHE A 135 -16.94 0.36 16.03
N ALA A 136 -16.29 -0.77 16.29
CA ALA A 136 -15.30 -1.33 15.37
C ALA A 136 -15.90 -1.72 14.02
N THR A 137 -17.13 -2.23 14.02
CA THR A 137 -17.85 -2.65 12.81
C THR A 137 -18.24 -1.44 11.97
N MET A 138 -18.86 -0.41 12.59
CA MET A 138 -19.17 0.85 11.90
C MET A 138 -17.91 1.51 11.32
N ALA A 139 -16.83 1.57 12.11
CA ALA A 139 -15.56 2.12 11.65
C ALA A 139 -14.98 1.34 10.47
N LYS A 140 -15.08 0.00 10.47
CA LYS A 140 -14.62 -0.84 9.36
C LYS A 140 -15.42 -0.62 8.08
N GLU A 141 -16.73 -0.39 8.20
CA GLU A 141 -17.64 -0.09 7.08
C GLU A 141 -17.48 1.34 6.54
N GLY A 142 -16.77 2.21 7.25
CA GLY A 142 -16.64 3.62 6.87
C GLY A 142 -17.94 4.40 7.13
N SER A 143 -18.80 3.95 8.04
CA SER A 143 -20.10 4.55 8.31
C SER A 143 -20.11 5.39 9.60
N GLY A 144 -20.99 6.40 9.65
CA GLY A 144 -21.38 7.16 10.83
C GLY A 144 -20.32 8.12 11.41
N VAL A 145 -19.18 7.58 11.84
CA VAL A 145 -18.15 8.29 12.64
C VAL A 145 -16.85 8.48 11.87
N VAL A 146 -16.70 7.89 10.68
CA VAL A 146 -15.50 8.04 9.87
C VAL A 146 -15.65 9.25 8.96
N ASN A 147 -14.60 10.07 8.87
CA ASN A 147 -14.55 11.20 7.96
C ASN A 147 -14.81 10.76 6.49
N PRO A 148 -15.86 11.28 5.84
CA PRO A 148 -16.23 10.89 4.47
C PRO A 148 -15.11 11.12 3.46
N MET A 149 -14.24 12.11 3.66
CA MET A 149 -13.09 12.36 2.80
C MET A 149 -12.10 11.19 2.86
N LEU A 150 -11.79 10.69 4.07
CA LEU A 150 -10.91 9.53 4.22
C LEU A 150 -11.50 8.30 3.54
N VAL A 151 -12.82 8.08 3.69
CA VAL A 151 -13.53 6.98 3.02
C VAL A 151 -13.45 7.12 1.51
N TRP A 152 -13.69 8.32 0.98
CA TRP A 152 -13.64 8.59 -0.45
C TRP A 152 -12.23 8.38 -1.02
N LYS A 153 -11.20 8.88 -0.34
CA LYS A 153 -9.79 8.77 -0.76
C LYS A 153 -9.30 7.32 -0.77
N LEU A 154 -9.65 6.53 0.25
CA LEU A 154 -9.22 5.13 0.36
C LEU A 154 -10.06 4.17 -0.48
N SER A 155 -11.39 4.38 -0.54
CA SER A 155 -12.29 3.47 -1.25
C SER A 155 -12.32 3.73 -2.76
N GLY A 156 -12.10 4.98 -3.18
CA GLY A 156 -11.92 5.42 -4.56
C GLY A 156 -13.07 5.12 -5.53
N ASN A 157 -13.66 6.15 -6.16
CA ASN A 157 -14.43 5.93 -7.39
C ASN A 157 -13.48 5.89 -8.59
N LYS A 158 -13.02 4.68 -8.92
CA LYS A 158 -12.13 4.34 -10.04
C LYS A 158 -12.66 4.74 -11.42
N ARG A 159 -13.96 5.04 -11.54
CA ARG A 159 -14.65 5.25 -12.83
C ARG A 159 -14.91 6.72 -13.17
N ASN A 160 -14.48 7.69 -12.35
CA ASN A 160 -14.74 9.10 -12.64
C ASN A 160 -13.87 9.59 -13.83
N MET A 161 -14.45 9.52 -15.04
CA MET A 161 -13.82 9.95 -16.28
C MET A 161 -13.51 11.44 -16.32
N GLU A 162 -14.32 12.28 -15.66
CA GLU A 162 -14.08 13.72 -15.60
C GLU A 162 -12.77 14.03 -14.87
N HIS A 163 -12.52 13.36 -13.75
CA HIS A 163 -11.25 13.50 -13.01
C HIS A 163 -10.07 12.96 -13.82
N LYS A 164 -10.21 11.82 -14.51
CA LYS A 164 -9.14 11.30 -15.39
C LYS A 164 -8.81 12.28 -16.51
N LYS A 165 -9.83 12.81 -17.20
CA LYS A 165 -9.68 13.85 -18.23
C LYS A 165 -8.97 15.08 -17.68
N LYS A 166 -9.29 15.52 -16.46
CA LYS A 166 -8.62 16.65 -15.80
C LYS A 166 -7.13 16.40 -15.59
N VAL A 167 -6.76 15.24 -15.04
CA VAL A 167 -5.35 14.86 -14.82
C VAL A 167 -4.58 14.77 -16.14
N VAL A 168 -5.18 14.15 -17.17
CA VAL A 168 -4.57 14.09 -18.51
C VAL A 168 -4.35 15.48 -19.10
N LYS A 169 -5.33 16.38 -18.99
CA LYS A 169 -5.22 17.77 -19.46
C LYS A 169 -4.10 18.54 -18.76
N GLU A 170 -3.98 18.38 -17.44
CA GLU A 170 -2.91 19.00 -16.65
C GLU A 170 -1.53 18.54 -17.11
N ILE A 171 -1.33 17.22 -17.27
CA ILE A 171 -0.06 16.64 -17.72
C ILE A 171 0.24 17.06 -19.17
N ALA A 172 -0.77 17.08 -20.04
CA ALA A 172 -0.63 17.53 -21.42
C ALA A 172 -0.15 18.98 -21.50
N ALA A 173 -0.74 19.87 -20.69
CA ALA A 173 -0.38 21.28 -20.65
C ALA A 173 1.08 21.49 -20.20
N GLU A 174 1.55 20.75 -19.19
CA GLU A 174 2.94 20.80 -18.74
C GLU A 174 3.95 20.36 -19.79
N ASN A 175 3.53 19.46 -20.68
CA ASN A 175 4.37 18.89 -21.73
C ASN A 175 4.13 19.55 -23.11
N ASN A 176 3.32 20.60 -23.19
CA ASN A 176 2.94 21.30 -24.43
C ASN A 176 2.30 20.38 -25.49
N ILE A 177 1.52 19.39 -25.05
CA ILE A 177 0.81 18.45 -25.92
C ILE A 177 -0.66 18.91 -26.06
N GLN A 178 -1.18 18.99 -27.28
CA GLN A 178 -2.61 19.17 -27.50
C GLN A 178 -3.33 17.82 -27.39
N VAL A 179 -4.38 17.76 -26.58
CA VAL A 179 -5.18 16.54 -26.38
C VAL A 179 -6.63 16.85 -26.71
N ASP A 180 -7.18 16.06 -27.62
CA ASP A 180 -8.60 16.07 -27.97
C ASP A 180 -9.30 14.86 -27.34
N PHE A 181 -10.40 15.09 -26.64
CA PHE A 181 -11.21 14.05 -26.00
C PHE A 181 -12.50 13.74 -26.78
N SER A 182 -12.63 14.24 -28.01
CA SER A 182 -13.79 14.05 -28.88
C SER A 182 -14.17 12.58 -29.09
N GLU A 183 -13.19 11.67 -29.03
CA GLU A 183 -13.39 10.22 -29.19
C GLU A 183 -14.02 9.53 -27.95
N PHE A 184 -14.14 10.24 -26.81
CA PHE A 184 -14.70 9.71 -25.56
C PHE A 184 -15.91 10.54 -25.09
N PRO A 185 -17.09 10.36 -25.72
CA PRO A 185 -18.32 11.02 -25.28
C PRO A 185 -18.66 10.63 -23.84
N GLU A 186 -19.17 11.61 -23.09
CA GLU A 186 -19.57 11.44 -21.69
C GLU A 186 -20.73 10.45 -21.57
N VAL A 187 -20.45 9.24 -21.08
CA VAL A 187 -21.51 8.38 -20.57
C VAL A 187 -21.88 8.95 -19.20
N VAL A 188 -22.99 9.69 -19.17
CA VAL A 188 -23.61 10.19 -17.93
C VAL A 188 -24.02 8.97 -17.10
N GLU A 189 -23.27 8.65 -16.04
CA GLU A 189 -23.72 7.69 -15.04
C GLU A 189 -24.90 8.31 -14.27
N GLN A 190 -26.11 7.96 -14.68
CA GLN A 190 -27.32 8.27 -13.94
C GLN A 190 -27.36 7.39 -12.68
N ASN A 191 -27.24 8.03 -11.52
CA ASN A 191 -27.54 7.42 -10.22
C ASN A 191 -29.04 7.07 -10.15
N GLY A 192 -29.38 5.83 -10.51
CA GLY A 192 -30.69 5.22 -10.29
C GLY A 192 -30.53 3.99 -9.41
N ARG A 193 -31.03 4.06 -8.16
CA ARG A 193 -31.33 2.87 -7.35
C ARG A 193 -32.36 2.05 -8.11
N ASP A 194 -32.09 0.77 -8.36
CA ASP A 194 -33.08 -0.32 -8.27
C ASP A 194 -32.40 -1.70 -8.29
N ASN A 195 -33.03 -2.63 -7.58
CA ASN A 195 -32.55 -3.96 -7.21
C ASN A 195 -32.70 -5.01 -8.33
N ALA A 196 -31.73 -5.93 -8.35
CA ALA A 196 -31.81 -7.36 -8.74
C ALA A 196 -31.72 -7.73 -10.25
N PRO A 197 -31.43 -9.01 -10.60
CA PRO A 197 -30.13 -9.37 -11.16
C PRO A 197 -30.24 -10.06 -12.52
N HIS A 198 -29.35 -9.74 -13.48
CA HIS A 198 -29.09 -10.67 -14.57
C HIS A 198 -27.61 -10.68 -14.98
N GLN A 199 -27.11 -11.91 -15.02
CA GLN A 199 -25.81 -12.33 -15.48
C GLN A 199 -25.58 -11.89 -16.93
N ASN A 200 -24.42 -11.31 -17.22
CA ASN A 200 -23.68 -11.76 -18.39
C ASN A 200 -22.18 -11.55 -18.19
N LYS A 201 -21.44 -12.65 -18.27
CA LYS A 201 -19.99 -12.71 -18.27
C LYS A 201 -19.48 -12.22 -19.63
N LEU A 202 -18.48 -11.36 -19.65
CA LEU A 202 -17.46 -11.33 -20.70
C LEU A 202 -16.12 -11.03 -20.04
N SER A 203 -15.31 -12.07 -19.97
CA SER A 203 -13.93 -12.12 -19.48
C SER A 203 -13.00 -11.36 -20.43
N HIS A 204 -12.16 -10.49 -19.89
CA HIS A 204 -11.00 -9.95 -20.61
C HIS A 204 -9.77 -9.99 -19.68
N GLU A 205 -9.45 -11.20 -19.25
CA GLU A 205 -8.13 -11.59 -18.74
C GLU A 205 -7.48 -12.41 -19.85
N ALA A 206 -6.81 -11.75 -20.80
CA ALA A 206 -5.88 -12.35 -21.75
C ALA A 206 -5.21 -11.29 -22.64
N ILE A 207 -4.41 -10.38 -22.08
CA ILE A 207 -3.38 -9.68 -22.87
C ILE A 207 -2.12 -9.54 -22.00
N TYR A 208 -1.41 -10.65 -21.82
CA TYR A 208 0.04 -10.66 -21.64
C TYR A 208 0.57 -12.01 -22.14
N GLN A 209 0.83 -12.08 -23.45
CA GLN A 209 1.79 -13.03 -24.02
C GLN A 209 2.86 -12.20 -24.72
N MET A 210 4.09 -12.41 -24.27
CA MET A 210 5.31 -11.85 -24.84
C MET A 210 5.66 -12.69 -26.07
N ASP A 211 5.73 -12.08 -27.25
CA ASP A 211 6.41 -12.64 -28.40
C ASP A 211 7.83 -12.08 -28.43
N MET A 212 8.81 -12.96 -28.20
CA MET A 212 10.23 -12.78 -28.51
C MET A 212 10.61 -13.93 -29.43
N ASP A 213 10.46 -13.72 -30.74
CA ASP A 213 11.26 -14.41 -31.77
C ASP A 213 12.46 -13.47 -32.04
N GLU A 214 13.70 -13.90 -32.23
CA GLU A 214 14.22 -14.90 -33.16
C GLU A 214 15.71 -15.10 -32.78
N SER A 215 16.26 -16.31 -32.72
CA SER A 215 17.19 -16.84 -33.72
C SER A 215 17.50 -18.31 -33.41
N SER A 216 17.23 -19.14 -34.41
CA SER A 216 17.53 -20.55 -34.53
C SER A 216 19.03 -20.81 -34.72
N GLU A 217 19.57 -21.83 -34.05
CA GLU A 217 20.48 -22.80 -34.67
C GLU A 217 20.19 -24.19 -34.10
N SER A 218 19.86 -25.12 -35.00
CA SER A 218 19.69 -26.55 -34.79
C SER A 218 21.05 -27.24 -34.78
N ASP A 219 21.19 -28.33 -34.01
CA ASP A 219 21.59 -29.62 -34.59
C ASP A 219 21.50 -30.80 -33.60
N SER A 220 20.61 -31.73 -33.97
CA SER A 220 20.70 -33.19 -33.95
C SER A 220 21.09 -34.00 -32.70
N ASP A 221 20.16 -34.90 -32.38
CA ASP A 221 20.18 -36.14 -31.60
C ASP A 221 21.50 -36.92 -31.51
N HIS A 222 21.74 -37.57 -30.35
CA HIS A 222 21.81 -39.04 -30.29
C HIS A 222 21.69 -39.60 -28.86
N SER A 223 21.12 -40.80 -28.84
CA SER A 223 20.52 -41.58 -27.76
C SER A 223 21.49 -42.38 -26.88
N ALA A 224 20.93 -42.78 -25.71
CA ALA A 224 21.02 -44.12 -25.08
C ALA A 224 22.01 -44.37 -23.91
N SER A 225 21.36 -44.83 -22.83
CA SER A 225 21.67 -45.95 -21.93
C SER A 225 22.87 -45.92 -20.97
N HIS A 226 22.49 -46.09 -19.69
CA HIS A 226 23.15 -46.79 -18.59
C HIS A 226 24.32 -47.72 -18.93
N ASN A 227 25.37 -47.67 -18.10
CA ASN A 227 26.03 -48.82 -17.50
C ASN A 227 26.75 -48.42 -16.19
N GLU A 228 26.86 -49.38 -15.27
CA GLU A 228 27.26 -49.26 -13.87
C GLU A 228 28.78 -49.37 -13.60
N ASP A 229 29.20 -48.73 -12.51
CA ASP A 229 30.21 -49.12 -11.48
C ASP A 229 31.68 -49.48 -11.87
N PRO A 230 32.61 -49.66 -10.90
CA PRO A 230 33.13 -48.66 -9.94
C PRO A 230 34.69 -48.73 -9.86
N CYS A 231 35.38 -47.79 -9.20
CA CYS A 231 36.70 -48.08 -8.60
C CYS A 231 37.09 -47.07 -7.51
N ASP A 232 37.31 -47.63 -6.32
CA ASP A 232 37.98 -47.07 -5.16
C ASP A 232 39.39 -46.54 -5.47
N ILE A 233 39.81 -45.49 -4.75
CA ILE A 233 41.05 -45.52 -3.96
C ILE A 233 40.84 -44.64 -2.73
N SER A 234 40.83 -45.31 -1.59
CA SER A 234 41.00 -44.81 -0.24
C SER A 234 42.42 -44.28 0.00
N THR A 235 42.58 -43.22 0.79
CA THR A 235 43.40 -43.13 2.02
C THR A 235 43.50 -41.65 2.45
N SER A 236 42.88 -41.29 3.60
CA SER A 236 43.51 -41.08 4.92
C SER A 236 44.42 -39.86 4.96
N ASP A 237 44.54 -39.03 5.96
CA ASP A 237 43.99 -38.77 7.30
C ASP A 237 44.61 -37.37 7.58
N GLY A 238 44.01 -36.43 8.27
CA GLY A 238 43.61 -36.56 9.65
C GLY A 238 43.59 -35.17 10.27
N SER A 239 42.66 -35.04 11.20
CA SER A 239 42.37 -33.94 12.10
C SER A 239 43.59 -33.45 12.90
N ASN A 240 43.63 -32.17 13.28
CA ASN A 240 43.15 -31.77 14.61
C ASN A 240 43.27 -30.27 14.90
N ASP A 241 42.29 -29.85 15.70
CA ASP A 241 42.10 -28.69 16.56
C ASP A 241 43.33 -27.95 17.11
N GLY A 242 43.13 -26.65 17.39
CA GLY A 242 44.02 -25.90 18.28
C GLY A 242 43.68 -24.43 18.41
N GLN A 243 43.26 -24.04 19.61
CA GLN A 243 42.66 -22.76 19.99
C GLN A 243 43.69 -21.73 20.51
N LEU A 244 43.26 -20.46 20.59
CA LEU A 244 43.80 -19.31 21.37
C LEU A 244 45.13 -18.67 20.96
N GLU A 245 45.09 -17.35 20.67
CA GLU A 245 45.77 -16.34 21.51
C GLU A 245 45.58 -14.91 20.96
N GLN A 246 45.37 -13.97 21.88
CA GLN A 246 45.25 -12.54 21.65
C GLN A 246 46.62 -11.91 21.40
N LYS A 247 46.77 -11.03 20.40
CA LYS A 247 47.81 -9.98 20.43
C LYS A 247 47.31 -8.64 19.87
N LYS A 248 47.26 -7.65 20.78
CA LYS A 248 47.31 -6.20 20.49
C LYS A 248 48.60 -5.86 19.72
N VAL A 249 48.54 -5.03 18.68
CA VAL A 249 49.55 -3.99 18.31
C VAL A 249 48.84 -2.99 17.36
N THR A 250 48.44 -1.79 17.82
CA THR A 250 49.14 -0.49 17.74
C THR A 250 49.02 0.24 16.39
N ALA A 251 48.55 1.47 16.48
CA ALA A 251 48.42 2.46 15.42
C ALA A 251 49.77 2.82 14.76
N CYS A 252 49.72 3.18 13.47
CA CYS A 252 50.74 4.00 12.82
C CYS A 252 50.09 4.93 11.78
N THR A 253 50.29 6.23 12.00
CA THR A 253 49.92 7.35 11.14
C THR A 253 51.02 7.60 10.11
N ARG A 254 50.64 7.88 8.85
CA ARG A 254 51.27 8.74 7.80
C ARG A 254 50.70 8.26 6.46
N ARG A 255 50.20 9.09 5.56
CA ARG A 255 50.67 10.42 5.16
C ARG A 255 49.50 11.20 4.54
#